data_AF-A0A5C7QJA5-F1
#
_entry.id   AF-A0A5C7QJA5-F1
#
_cell.length_a   1.000
_cell.length_b   1.000
_cell.length_c   1.000
_cell.angle_alpha   90.00
_cell.angle_beta   90.00
_cell.angle_gamma   90.00
#
_symmetry.space_group_name_H-M   'P 1'
#
loop_
_entity.id
_entity.type
_entity.pdbx_description
1 polymer ?
#
loop_
_entity_poly.entity_id
_entity_poly.type
_entity_poly.pdbx_seq_one_letter_code
_entity_poly.pdbx_strand_id
1 'polypeptide(L)'
;AGAHGCLRIEAADEDIVTVRAAHPIALARAAYHLGNRHVPVQVLHDALMFGYDAVLVDMLVRMGVRTQRAWAPFEPEAGAYGSADAHGHSAGHGH
;
A
#
# COMPACT_ATOMS: atom_id res chain seq x y z
N ALA A 1 28.21 25.07 18.87
CA ALA A 1 27.21 24.67 17.86
C ALA A 1 26.87 23.21 18.13
N GLY A 2 25.65 22.92 18.60
CA GLY A 2 25.22 21.56 18.88
C GLY A 2 24.89 20.83 17.58
N ALA A 3 25.56 19.72 17.31
CA ALA A 3 25.16 18.83 16.23
C ALA A 3 23.89 18.11 16.67
N HIS A 4 22.76 18.45 16.06
CA HIS A 4 21.53 17.68 16.22
C HIS A 4 21.63 16.44 15.34
N GLY A 5 21.51 15.25 15.95
CA GLY A 5 21.40 13.99 15.22
C GLY A 5 19.99 13.80 14.66
N CYS A 6 19.88 13.17 13.49
CA CYS A 6 18.63 12.70 12.91
C CYS A 6 18.64 11.17 12.91
N LEU A 7 17.53 10.56 13.34
CA LEU A 7 17.26 9.13 13.11
C LEU A 7 16.30 9.01 11.93
N ARG A 8 16.68 8.19 10.93
CA ARG A 8 15.81 7.80 9.83
C ARG A 8 15.21 6.43 10.14
N ILE A 9 13.90 6.31 9.98
CA ILE A 9 13.19 5.03 10.02
C ILE A 9 13.11 4.53 8.57
N GLU A 10 13.46 3.27 8.36
CA GLU A 10 13.37 2.59 7.07
C GLU A 10 12.38 1.44 7.20
N ALA A 11 11.46 1.30 6.25
CA ALA A 11 10.54 0.18 6.22
C ALA A 11 11.29 -1.15 6.04
N ALA A 12 10.90 -2.16 6.80
CA ALA A 12 11.43 -3.51 6.65
C ALA A 12 10.86 -4.15 5.37
N ASP A 13 11.56 -5.16 4.84
CA ASP A 13 11.03 -5.94 3.72
C ASP A 13 9.75 -6.68 4.12
N GLU A 14 8.69 -6.47 3.35
CA GLU A 14 7.40 -7.14 3.49
C GLU A 14 7.08 -7.96 2.25
N ASP A 15 6.20 -8.96 2.40
CA ASP A 15 5.69 -9.76 1.29
C ASP A 15 4.62 -8.99 0.52
N ILE A 16 5.01 -8.43 -0.62
CA ILE A 16 4.20 -7.50 -1.41
C ILE A 16 3.91 -8.01 -2.81
N VAL A 17 3.00 -7.31 -3.47
CA VAL A 17 2.70 -7.45 -4.90
C VAL A 17 2.90 -6.09 -5.57
N THR A 18 3.75 -6.06 -6.60
CA THR A 18 3.87 -4.95 -7.53
C THR A 18 2.93 -5.16 -8.72
N VAL A 19 2.14 -4.14 -9.04
CA VAL A 19 1.24 -4.10 -10.19
C VAL A 19 1.77 -3.14 -11.23
N ARG A 20 1.91 -3.60 -12.48
CA ARG A 20 2.28 -2.76 -13.63
C ARG A 20 1.28 -2.94 -14.76
N ALA A 21 1.07 -1.89 -15.54
CA ALA A 21 0.16 -1.92 -16.68
C ALA A 21 0.80 -1.30 -17.94
N ALA A 22 0.31 -1.69 -19.12
CA ALA A 22 0.80 -1.12 -20.39
C ALA A 22 0.35 0.33 -20.61
N HIS A 23 -0.75 0.74 -19.96
CA HIS A 23 -1.33 2.07 -20.09
C HIS A 23 -1.67 2.66 -18.72
N PRO A 24 -1.47 3.98 -18.51
CA PRO A 24 -1.77 4.64 -17.23
C PRO A 24 -3.22 4.43 -16.77
N ILE A 25 -4.18 4.41 -17.72
CA ILE A 25 -5.60 4.21 -17.40
C ILE A 25 -5.89 2.84 -16.76
N ALA A 26 -5.13 1.80 -17.13
CA ALA A 26 -5.30 0.47 -16.55
C ALA A 26 -4.77 0.44 -15.10
N LEU A 27 -3.66 1.14 -14.82
CA LEU A 27 -3.14 1.28 -13.47
C LEU A 27 -4.10 2.12 -12.59
N ALA A 28 -4.67 3.19 -13.13
CA ALA A 28 -5.67 4.00 -12.43
C ALA A 28 -6.93 3.19 -12.08
N ARG A 29 -7.41 2.32 -12.98
CA ARG A 29 -8.52 1.39 -12.68
C ARG A 29 -8.15 0.39 -11.58
N ALA A 30 -6.94 -0.15 -11.60
CA ALA A 30 -6.46 -1.02 -10.52
C ALA A 30 -6.45 -0.31 -9.17
N ALA A 31 -5.90 0.92 -9.12
CA ALA A 31 -5.91 1.76 -7.93
C ALA A 31 -7.33 2.02 -7.41
N TYR A 32 -8.27 2.35 -8.31
CA TYR A 32 -9.68 2.55 -7.98
C TYR A 32 -10.30 1.31 -7.31
N HIS A 33 -10.09 0.12 -7.86
CA HIS A 33 -10.67 -1.10 -7.31
C HIS A 33 -10.02 -1.56 -5.99
N LEU A 34 -8.73 -1.30 -5.79
CA LEU A 34 -8.03 -1.53 -4.53
C LEU A 34 -8.51 -0.55 -3.45
N GLY A 35 -8.65 0.74 -3.81
CA GLY A 35 -9.19 1.77 -2.94
C GLY A 35 -10.63 1.49 -2.48
N ASN A 36 -11.50 1.03 -3.37
CA ASN A 36 -12.88 0.60 -3.04
C ASN A 36 -12.93 -0.57 -2.05
N ARG A 37 -11.81 -1.24 -1.79
CA ARG A 37 -11.66 -2.34 -0.82
C ARG A 37 -10.86 -1.94 0.41
N HIS A 38 -10.52 -0.66 0.55
CA HIS A 38 -9.68 -0.14 1.63
C HIS A 38 -8.34 -0.88 1.77
N VAL A 39 -7.76 -1.29 0.65
CA VAL A 39 -6.44 -1.93 0.63
C VAL A 39 -5.37 -0.84 0.81
N PRO A 40 -4.42 -0.99 1.75
CA PRO A 40 -3.24 -0.13 1.80
C PRO A 40 -2.44 -0.27 0.50
N VAL A 41 -2.20 0.84 -0.19
CA VAL A 41 -1.50 0.85 -1.47
C VAL A 41 -0.43 1.93 -1.43
N GLN A 42 0.78 1.57 -1.83
CA GLN A 42 1.84 2.51 -2.17
C GLN A 42 1.74 2.82 -3.66
N VAL A 43 1.70 4.10 -4.01
CA VAL A 43 1.59 4.54 -5.41
C VAL A 43 2.98 4.96 -5.89
N LEU A 44 3.46 4.30 -6.94
CA LEU A 44 4.70 4.64 -7.62
C LEU A 44 4.40 5.27 -8.98
N HIS A 45 5.42 5.84 -9.63
CA HIS A 45 5.27 6.51 -10.92
C HIS A 45 4.66 5.58 -12.01
N ASP A 46 5.10 4.33 -12.08
CA ASP A 46 4.69 3.36 -13.11
C ASP A 46 4.10 2.06 -12.52
N ALA A 47 3.83 2.03 -11.21
CA ALA A 47 3.39 0.84 -10.51
C ALA A 47 2.53 1.15 -9.27
N LEU A 48 1.84 0.11 -8.79
CA LEU A 48 1.23 0.10 -7.45
C LEU A 48 1.88 -1.02 -6.63
N MET A 49 2.02 -0.84 -5.33
CA MET A 49 2.43 -1.89 -4.41
C MET A 49 1.38 -2.06 -3.31
N PHE A 50 1.14 -3.31 -2.90
CA PHE A 50 0.27 -3.65 -1.77
C PHE A 50 0.72 -4.98 -1.17
N GLY A 51 0.32 -5.28 0.07
CA GLY A 51 0.62 -6.56 0.72
C GLY A 51 0.05 -7.75 -0.04
N TYR A 52 0.77 -8.88 -0.05
CA TYR A 52 0.34 -10.07 -0.79
C TYR A 52 -1.01 -10.61 -0.30
N ASP A 53 -1.97 -10.69 -1.21
CA ASP A 53 -3.27 -11.33 -1.03
C ASP A 53 -3.66 -12.04 -2.34
N ALA A 54 -3.92 -13.35 -2.27
CA ALA A 54 -4.21 -14.17 -3.45
C ALA A 54 -5.53 -13.78 -4.15
N VAL A 55 -6.55 -13.32 -3.41
CA VAL A 55 -7.84 -12.90 -3.96
C VAL A 55 -7.68 -11.57 -4.73
N LEU A 56 -6.91 -10.63 -4.17
CA LEU A 56 -6.62 -9.37 -4.84
C LEU A 56 -5.75 -9.57 -6.08
N VAL A 57 -4.76 -10.46 -6.03
CA VAL A 57 -3.94 -10.82 -7.20
C VAL A 57 -4.81 -11.39 -8.32
N ASP A 58 -5.68 -12.34 -8.02
CA ASP A 58 -6.56 -12.98 -9.00
C ASP A 58 -7.57 -11.98 -9.60
N MET A 59 -8.10 -11.06 -8.79
CA MET A 59 -8.89 -9.93 -9.28
C MET A 59 -8.12 -9.07 -10.29
N LEU A 60 -6.88 -8.69 -9.97
CA LEU A 60 -6.05 -7.82 -10.81
C LEU A 60 -5.63 -8.53 -12.11
N VAL A 61 -5.31 -9.81 -12.07
CA VAL A 61 -5.02 -10.61 -13.27
C VAL A 61 -6.21 -10.63 -14.22
N ARG A 62 -7.44 -10.80 -13.70
CA ARG A 62 -8.67 -10.72 -14.51
C ARG A 62 -8.91 -9.35 -15.14
N MET A 63 -8.35 -8.28 -14.58
CA MET A 63 -8.40 -6.94 -15.16
C MET A 63 -7.33 -6.71 -16.25
N GLY A 64 -6.44 -7.67 -16.50
CA GLY A 64 -5.41 -7.59 -17.52
C GLY A 64 -4.17 -6.78 -17.13
N VAL A 65 -3.95 -6.52 -15.84
CA VAL A 65 -2.70 -5.92 -15.34
C VAL A 65 -1.69 -7.01 -14.97
N ARG A 66 -0.40 -6.67 -14.99
CA ARG A 66 0.68 -7.58 -14.62
C ARG A 66 0.95 -7.46 -13.12
N THR A 67 1.00 -8.59 -12.42
CA THR A 67 1.33 -8.67 -11.01
C THR A 67 2.64 -9.42 -10.81
N GLN A 68 3.43 -9.00 -9.83
CA GLN A 68 4.68 -9.65 -9.44
C GLN A 68 4.79 -9.63 -7.92
N ARG A 69 4.96 -10.80 -7.30
CA ARG A 69 5.23 -10.91 -5.86
C ARG A 69 6.72 -10.66 -5.60
N ALA A 70 7.04 -9.93 -4.53
CA ALA A 70 8.41 -9.66 -4.11
C ALA A 70 8.48 -9.45 -2.59
N TRP A 71 9.69 -9.51 -2.05
CA TRP A 71 10.00 -9.02 -0.70
C TRP A 71 10.69 -7.67 -0.85
N ALA A 72 10.07 -6.60 -0.35
CA ALA A 72 10.57 -5.24 -0.48
C ALA A 72 9.98 -4.31 0.59
N PRO A 73 10.60 -3.15 0.87
CA PRO A 73 10.02 -2.16 1.76
C PRO A 73 8.68 -1.67 1.22
N PHE A 74 7.73 -1.43 2.14
CA PHE A 74 6.38 -1.03 1.80
C PHE A 74 5.96 0.21 2.59
N GLU A 75 5.62 1.27 1.86
CA GLU A 75 5.22 2.57 2.42
C GLU A 75 3.88 2.99 1.80
N PRO A 76 2.75 2.45 2.29
CA PRO A 76 1.44 2.78 1.73
C PRO A 76 1.10 4.27 1.91
N GLU A 77 0.36 4.81 0.95
CA GLU A 77 -0.18 6.16 1.05
C GLU A 77 -1.07 6.29 2.30
N ALA A 78 -0.92 7.39 3.04
CA ALA A 78 -1.83 7.70 4.13
C ALA A 78 -3.24 7.90 3.55
N GLY A 79 -4.24 7.23 4.15
CA GLY A 79 -5.63 7.39 3.73
C GLY A 79 -6.08 8.85 3.77
N ALA A 80 -7.04 9.22 2.91
CA ALA A 80 -7.50 10.60 2.74
C ALA A 80 -8.03 11.28 4.02
N TYR A 81 -8.37 10.51 5.05
CA TYR A 81 -8.88 11.01 6.33
C TYR A 81 -7.83 11.10 7.44
N GLY A 82 -6.56 10.80 7.14
CA GLY A 82 -5.45 10.94 8.09
C GLY A 82 -5.46 9.91 9.22
N SER A 83 -4.26 9.57 9.68
CA SER A 83 -3.93 8.54 10.66
C SER A 83 -4.54 8.79 12.07
N ALA A 84 -5.82 8.49 12.28
CA ALA A 84 -6.37 8.41 13.64
C ALA A 84 -6.10 7.04 14.32
N ASP A 85 -5.88 5.97 13.55
CA ASP A 85 -5.93 4.59 14.09
C ASP A 85 -4.63 3.78 13.94
N ALA A 86 -3.47 4.44 13.80
CA ALA A 86 -2.18 3.74 13.82
C ALA A 86 -1.60 3.58 15.24
N HIS A 87 -2.41 3.76 16.29
CA HIS A 87 -2.07 3.42 17.67
C HIS A 87 -3.15 2.52 18.26
N GLY A 88 -2.86 1.22 18.29
CA GLY A 88 -3.63 0.26 19.07
C GLY A 88 -3.56 0.59 20.57
N HIS A 89 -4.53 1.37 21.04
CA HIS A 89 -4.96 1.34 22.42
C HIS A 89 -6.45 0.98 22.44
N SER A 90 -6.71 -0.29 22.75
CA SER A 90 -8.00 -0.71 23.27
C SER A 90 -8.33 0.15 24.49
N ALA A 91 -9.21 1.12 24.33
CA ALA A 91 -9.90 1.76 25.44
C ALA A 91 -11.39 1.41 25.28
N GLY A 92 -11.79 0.31 25.91
CA GLY A 92 -13.19 0.09 26.20
C GLY A 92 -13.65 1.11 27.23
N HIS A 93 -14.66 1.92 26.87
CA HIS A 93 -15.65 2.55 27.73
C HIS A 93 -16.82 2.86 26.78
N GLY A 94 -17.97 2.19 26.84
CA GLY A 94 -18.84 2.15 28.00
C GLY A 94 -19.67 3.41 28.02
N HIS A 95 -20.79 3.41 27.29
CA HIS A 95 -22.09 4.00 27.61
C HIS A 95 -23.13 3.60 26.55
#